data_AF-A0A0P9GBL8-F1
#
_entry.id   AF-A0A0P9GBL8-F1
#
_cell.length_a   1.000
_cell.length_b   1.000
_cell.length_c   1.000
_cell.angle_alpha   90.00
_cell.angle_beta   90.00
_cell.angle_gamma   90.00
#
_symmetry.space_group_name_H-M   'P 1'
#
loop_
_entity.id
_entity.type
_entity.pdbx_description
1 polymer ?
#
loop_
_entity_poly.entity_id
_entity_poly.type
_entity_poly.pdbx_seq_one_letter_code
_entity_poly.pdbx_strand_id
1 'polypeptide(L)'
;MSKFKDTAKLFLKDAEKDVASKRYASCVIHAHLVIEHTLKARLVEKGVSPKFKTLPDLTHQALKSDLIDHNMSKQILDINSLRNKIYHEGYIPTGREAIFALATTKKLL
;
A
#
# COMPACT_ATOMS: atom_id res chain seq x y z
N MET A 1 14.15 -13.38 7.97
CA MET A 1 12.95 -12.55 7.70
C MET A 1 13.19 -11.77 6.42
N SER A 2 12.17 -11.64 5.56
CA SER A 2 12.29 -10.91 4.29
C SER A 2 12.43 -9.40 4.57
N LYS A 3 13.45 -8.75 4.00
CA LYS A 3 13.69 -7.29 4.11
C LYS A 3 12.44 -6.46 3.83
N PHE A 4 11.59 -6.92 2.90
CA PHE A 4 10.32 -6.27 2.58
C PHE A 4 9.32 -6.26 3.75
N LYS A 5 9.24 -7.33 4.54
CA LYS A 5 8.32 -7.40 5.69
C LYS A 5 8.73 -6.43 6.79
N ASP A 6 10.03 -6.29 7.03
CA ASP A 6 10.54 -5.37 8.05
C ASP A 6 10.32 -3.91 7.65
N THR A 7 10.58 -3.58 6.38
CA THR A 7 10.31 -2.23 5.88
C THR A 7 8.80 -1.91 5.84
N ALA A 8 7.94 -2.88 5.50
CA ALA A 8 6.48 -2.68 5.57
C ALA A 8 6.01 -2.36 7.01
N LYS A 9 6.59 -3.01 8.03
CA LYS A 9 6.28 -2.71 9.44
C LYS A 9 6.71 -1.31 9.87
N LEU A 10 7.85 -0.83 9.36
CA LEU A 10 8.31 0.53 9.62
C LEU A 10 7.29 1.55 9.09
N PHE A 11 6.94 1.44 7.81
CA PHE A 11 5.99 2.36 7.19
C PHE A 11 4.58 2.27 7.78
N LEU A 12 4.17 1.11 8.31
CA LEU A 12 2.90 0.99 9.01
C LEU A 12 2.88 1.89 10.26
N LYS A 13 3.95 1.86 11.07
CA LYS A 13 4.06 2.71 12.26
C LYS A 13 4.03 4.20 11.88
N ASP A 14 4.69 4.56 10.79
CA ASP A 14 4.69 5.93 10.29
C ASP A 14 3.29 6.36 9.81
N ALA A 15 2.58 5.50 9.08
CA ALA A 15 1.21 5.75 8.64
C ALA A 15 0.24 5.93 9.84
N GLU A 16 0.38 5.11 10.88
CA GLU A 16 -0.43 5.23 12.11
C GLU A 16 -0.18 6.57 12.82
N LYS A 17 1.10 6.96 12.95
CA LYS A 17 1.49 8.25 13.51
C LYS A 17 0.95 9.43 12.67
N ASP A 18 0.94 9.29 11.35
CA ASP A 18 0.44 10.32 10.45
C ASP A 18 -1.05 10.57 10.59
N VAL A 19 -1.87 9.51 10.71
CA VAL A 19 -3.30 9.66 10.99
C VAL A 19 -3.53 10.39 12.31
N ALA A 20 -2.85 9.96 13.38
CA ALA A 20 -2.96 10.59 14.70
C ALA A 20 -2.56 12.09 14.67
N SER A 21 -1.59 12.43 13.83
CA SER A 21 -1.09 13.80 13.66
C SER A 21 -1.84 14.61 12.60
N LYS A 22 -2.92 14.07 12.03
CA LYS A 22 -3.70 14.65 10.91
C LYS A 22 -2.86 14.96 9.65
N ARG A 23 -1.74 14.27 9.46
CA ARG A 23 -0.86 14.38 8.27
C ARG A 23 -1.36 13.45 7.17
N TYR A 24 -2.55 13.71 6.64
CA TYR A 24 -3.26 12.76 5.78
C TYR A 24 -2.54 12.43 4.47
N ALA A 25 -1.89 13.40 3.82
CA ALA A 25 -1.09 13.13 2.62
C ALA A 25 0.06 12.15 2.91
N SER A 26 0.80 12.39 3.99
CA SER A 26 1.89 11.51 4.43
C SER A 26 1.37 10.11 4.78
N CYS A 27 0.22 10.01 5.46
CA CYS A 27 -0.41 8.73 5.75
C CYS A 27 -0.70 7.92 4.49
N VAL A 28 -1.28 8.54 3.45
CA VAL A 28 -1.61 7.83 2.19
C VAL A 28 -0.32 7.35 1.51
N ILE A 29 0.74 8.17 1.53
CA ILE A 29 2.05 7.80 0.96
C ILE A 29 2.66 6.61 1.72
N HIS A 30 2.68 6.66 3.05
CA HIS A 30 3.19 5.54 3.84
C HIS A 30 2.33 4.29 3.69
N ALA A 31 1.00 4.42 3.63
CA ALA A 31 0.09 3.31 3.35
C ALA A 31 0.39 2.65 1.99
N HIS A 32 0.60 3.45 0.95
CA HIS A 32 1.02 2.96 -0.37
C HIS A 32 2.32 2.14 -0.30
N LEU A 33 3.32 2.62 0.43
CA LEU A 33 4.60 1.92 0.63
C LEU A 33 4.46 0.61 1.41
N VAL A 34 3.59 0.57 2.43
CA VAL A 34 3.26 -0.67 3.17
C VAL A 34 2.68 -1.71 2.22
N ILE A 35 1.74 -1.32 1.36
CA ILE A 35 1.12 -2.23 0.39
C ILE A 35 2.17 -2.76 -0.58
N GLU A 36 2.97 -1.86 -1.18
CA GLU A 36 4.00 -2.23 -2.14
C GLU A 36 4.96 -3.29 -1.58
N HIS A 37 5.45 -3.07 -0.36
CA HIS A 37 6.40 -3.99 0.27
C HIS A 37 5.75 -5.28 0.75
N THR A 38 4.50 -5.23 1.22
CA THR A 38 3.74 -6.43 1.58
C THR A 38 3.51 -7.33 0.37
N LEU A 39 3.10 -6.75 -0.77
CA LEU A 39 2.91 -7.51 -2.00
C LEU A 39 4.24 -8.09 -2.50
N LYS A 40 5.33 -7.31 -2.49
CA LYS A 40 6.68 -7.82 -2.83
C LYS A 40 7.09 -8.99 -1.95
N ALA A 41 6.84 -8.90 -0.64
CA ALA A 41 7.14 -9.99 0.30
C ALA A 41 6.36 -11.26 -0.04
N ARG A 42 5.03 -11.15 -0.22
CA ARG A 42 4.15 -12.30 -0.51
C ARG A 42 4.48 -12.95 -1.87
N LEU A 43 4.81 -12.14 -2.87
CA LEU A 43 5.22 -12.63 -4.20
C LEU A 43 6.54 -13.39 -4.14
N VAL A 44 7.54 -12.86 -3.42
CA VAL A 44 8.82 -13.55 -3.20
C VAL A 44 8.63 -14.90 -2.49
N GLU A 45 7.72 -14.96 -1.51
CA GLU A 45 7.38 -16.21 -0.81
C GLU A 45 6.73 -17.25 -1.72
N LYS A 46 6.09 -16.81 -2.80
CA LYS A 46 5.56 -17.68 -3.88
C LYS A 46 6.58 -17.99 -4.99
N GLY A 47 7.84 -17.57 -4.84
CA GLY A 47 8.88 -17.76 -5.86
C GLY A 47 8.76 -16.81 -7.05
N VAL A 48 7.94 -15.77 -6.97
CA VAL A 48 7.77 -14.78 -8.03
C VAL A 48 8.78 -13.65 -7.84
N SER A 49 9.58 -13.38 -8.87
CA SER A 49 10.63 -12.35 -8.82
C SER A 49 10.01 -10.93 -8.70
N PRO A 50 10.52 -10.07 -7.79
CA PRO A 50 9.96 -8.74 -7.54
C PRO A 50 10.38 -7.68 -8.58
N LYS A 51 10.59 -8.07 -9.85
CA LYS A 51 11.00 -7.16 -10.94
C LYS A 51 9.93 -6.12 -11.31
N PHE A 52 8.73 -6.23 -10.76
CA PHE A 52 7.62 -5.31 -10.98
C PHE A 52 7.93 -3.94 -10.39
N LYS A 53 7.83 -2.90 -11.25
CA LYS A 53 8.24 -1.53 -10.91
C LYS A 53 7.11 -0.68 -10.36
N THR A 54 5.85 -1.07 -10.59
CA THR A 54 4.69 -0.28 -10.22
C THR A 54 3.76 -1.05 -9.28
N LEU A 55 3.02 -0.31 -8.45
CA LEU A 55 2.01 -0.91 -7.57
C LEU A 55 0.89 -1.62 -8.37
N PRO A 56 0.39 -1.10 -9.51
CA PRO A 56 -0.53 -1.83 -10.38
C PRO A 56 0.01 -3.19 -10.84
N ASP A 57 1.27 -3.29 -11.28
CA ASP A 57 1.86 -4.55 -11.72
C ASP A 57 1.94 -5.57 -10.57
N LEU A 58 2.38 -5.11 -9.39
CA LEU A 58 2.42 -5.94 -8.18
C LEU A 58 1.02 -6.43 -7.79
N THR A 59 0.01 -5.57 -7.92
CA THR A 59 -1.39 -5.88 -7.58
C THR A 59 -1.97 -6.90 -8.55
N HIS A 60 -1.75 -6.71 -9.85
CA HIS A 60 -2.18 -7.66 -10.87
C HIS A 60 -1.55 -9.04 -10.67
N GLN A 61 -0.23 -9.08 -10.42
CA GLN A 61 0.45 -10.34 -10.17
C GLN A 61 -0.01 -11.00 -8.88
N ALA A 62 -0.23 -10.23 -7.81
CA ALA A 62 -0.74 -10.76 -6.54
C ALA A 62 -2.15 -11.35 -6.70
N LEU A 63 -3.02 -10.71 -7.48
CA LEU A 63 -4.34 -11.22 -7.82
C LEU A 63 -4.25 -12.52 -8.64
N LYS A 64 -3.38 -12.56 -9.66
CA LYS A 64 -3.15 -13.77 -10.47
C LYS A 64 -2.58 -14.95 -9.67
N SER A 65 -1.88 -14.66 -8.58
CA SER A 65 -1.29 -15.67 -7.68
C SER A 65 -2.18 -15.99 -6.47
N ASP A 66 -3.45 -15.59 -6.48
CA ASP A 66 -4.43 -15.79 -5.40
C ASP A 66 -3.94 -15.29 -4.01
N LEU A 67 -3.11 -14.25 -3.99
CA LEU A 67 -2.60 -13.64 -2.77
C LEU A 67 -3.52 -12.54 -2.21
N ILE A 68 -4.41 -12.03 -3.06
CA ILE A 68 -5.43 -11.03 -2.77
C ILE A 68 -6.66 -11.34 -3.63
N ASP A 69 -7.85 -10.91 -3.19
CA ASP A 69 -9.07 -10.99 -3.99
C ASP A 69 -9.29 -9.74 -4.86
N HIS A 70 -10.33 -9.76 -5.70
CA HIS A 70 -10.70 -8.64 -6.57
C HIS A 70 -11.06 -7.36 -5.79
N ASN A 71 -11.65 -7.49 -4.60
CA ASN A 71 -12.05 -6.35 -3.78
C ASN A 71 -10.82 -5.64 -3.21
N MET A 72 -9.86 -6.40 -2.67
CA MET A 72 -8.57 -5.91 -2.21
C MET A 72 -7.76 -5.28 -3.35
N SER A 73 -7.75 -5.92 -4.53
CA SER A 73 -7.12 -5.36 -5.73
C SER A 73 -7.68 -3.97 -6.06
N LYS A 74 -9.01 -3.81 -6.07
CA LYS A 74 -9.67 -2.52 -6.29
C LYS A 74 -9.25 -1.47 -5.25
N GLN A 75 -9.27 -1.82 -3.96
CA GLN A 75 -8.89 -0.91 -2.87
C GLN A 75 -7.43 -0.44 -3.00
N ILE A 76 -6.52 -1.34 -3.37
CA ILE A 76 -5.11 -1.00 -3.61
C ILE A 76 -4.96 -0.02 -4.77
N LEU A 77 -5.70 -0.22 -5.87
CA LEU A 77 -5.66 0.68 -7.02
C LEU A 77 -6.28 2.05 -6.70
N ASP A 78 -7.32 2.11 -5.87
CA ASP A 78 -7.89 3.36 -5.39
C ASP A 78 -6.86 4.15 -4.56
N ILE A 79 -6.09 3.48 -3.70
CA ILE A 79 -4.99 4.10 -2.93
C ILE A 79 -3.87 4.57 -3.85
N ASN A 80 -3.53 3.81 -4.89
CA ASN A 80 -2.55 4.22 -5.89
C ASN A 80 -3.00 5.48 -6.64
N SER A 81 -4.26 5.55 -7.03
CA SER A 81 -4.84 6.74 -7.66
C SER A 81 -4.78 7.95 -6.71
N LEU A 82 -5.16 7.77 -5.45
CA LEU A 82 -5.10 8.81 -4.43
C LEU A 82 -3.66 9.33 -4.23
N ARG A 83 -2.68 8.41 -4.11
CA ARG A 83 -1.26 8.76 -4.03
C ARG A 83 -0.81 9.57 -5.24
N ASN A 84 -1.22 9.18 -6.45
CA ASN A 84 -0.86 9.90 -7.66
C ASN A 84 -1.44 11.31 -7.68
N LYS A 85 -2.69 11.51 -7.23
CA LYS A 85 -3.27 12.86 -7.08
C LYS A 85 -2.46 13.73 -6.11
N ILE A 86 -1.99 13.16 -5.00
CA ILE A 86 -1.14 13.89 -4.03
C ILE A 86 0.14 14.38 -4.73
N TYR A 87 0.84 13.50 -5.46
CA TYR A 87 2.13 13.82 -6.06
C TYR A 87 2.05 14.69 -7.32
N HIS A 88 1.02 14.51 -8.14
CA HIS A 88 0.95 15.11 -9.47
C HIS A 88 -0.04 16.28 -9.54
N GLU A 89 -1.00 16.35 -8.62
CA GLU A 89 -2.05 17.37 -8.62
C GLU A 89 -2.02 18.24 -7.34
N GLY A 90 -1.12 17.96 -6.40
CA GLY A 90 -1.06 18.66 -5.11
C GLY A 90 -2.31 18.42 -4.23
N TYR A 91 -3.02 17.32 -4.47
CA TYR A 91 -4.25 17.00 -3.76
C TYR A 91 -4.01 16.77 -2.27
N ILE A 92 -4.90 17.31 -1.43
CA ILE A 92 -4.89 17.12 0.03
C ILE A 92 -5.99 16.12 0.40
N PRO A 93 -5.64 14.90 0.85
CA PRO A 93 -6.64 13.91 1.23
C PRO A 93 -7.39 14.30 2.49
N THR A 94 -8.65 13.86 2.55
CA THR A 94 -9.48 13.91 3.74
C THR A 94 -9.02 12.89 4.79
N GLY A 95 -9.42 13.09 6.05
CA GLY A 95 -9.20 12.10 7.10
C GLY A 95 -9.84 10.75 6.80
N ARG A 96 -11.00 10.74 6.14
CA ARG A 96 -11.68 9.50 5.72
C ARG A 96 -10.85 8.70 4.72
N GLU A 97 -10.25 9.37 3.73
CA GLU A 97 -9.39 8.72 2.74
C GLU A 97 -8.10 8.18 3.35
N ALA A 98 -7.48 8.92 4.27
CA ALA A 98 -6.31 8.44 5.01
C ALA A 98 -6.63 7.22 5.89
N ILE A 99 -7.77 7.26 6.62
CA ILE A 99 -8.24 6.12 7.42
C ILE A 99 -8.55 4.92 6.53
N PHE A 100 -9.20 5.14 5.38
CA PHE A 100 -9.44 4.08 4.40
C PHE A 100 -8.12 3.44 3.93
N ALA A 101 -7.12 4.25 3.57
CA ALA A 101 -5.82 3.74 3.13
C ALA A 101 -5.16 2.89 4.23
N LEU A 102 -5.11 3.38 5.46
CA LEU A 102 -4.54 2.66 6.60
C LEU A 102 -5.34 1.39 6.95
N ALA A 103 -6.66 1.41 6.88
CA ALA A 103 -7.48 0.23 7.14
C ALA A 103 -7.23 -0.87 6.11
N THR A 104 -7.06 -0.49 4.83
CA THR A 104 -6.71 -1.43 3.75
C THR A 104 -5.34 -2.05 3.98
N THR A 105 -4.34 -1.28 4.42
CA THR A 105 -3.00 -1.85 4.70
C THR A 105 -3.04 -2.85 5.84
N LYS A 106 -3.80 -2.57 6.91
CA LYS A 106 -3.96 -3.48 8.05
C LYS A 106 -4.64 -4.80 7.67
N LYS A 107 -5.57 -4.78 6.73
CA LYS A 107 -6.21 -6.00 6.19
C LYS A 107 -5.27 -6.82 5.29
N LEU A 108 -4.31 -6.16 4.66
CA LEU A 108 -3.37 -6.79 3.73
C LEU A 108 -2.19 -7.45 4.43
N LEU A 109 -1.88 -7.10 5.68
CA LEU A 109 -0.81 -7.74 6.45
C LEU A 109 -1.23 -9.13 6.91
#